data_AF-A0A9P5P2H3-F1
#
_entry.id   AF-A0A9P5P2H3-F1
#
_cell.length_a   1.000
_cell.length_b   1.000
_cell.length_c   1.000
_cell.angle_alpha   90.00
_cell.angle_beta   90.00
_cell.angle_gamma   90.00
#
_symmetry.space_group_name_H-M   'P 1'
#
loop_
_entity.id
_entity.type
_entity.pdbx_description
1 polymer ?
#
loop_
_entity_poly.entity_id
_entity_poly.type
_entity_poly.pdbx_seq_one_letter_code
_entity_poly.pdbx_strand_id
1 'polypeptide(L)'
;MLNISKSGNGQDRKGIQIQDPDRLKVFQEDVDVGPKLHCTYLDTSGRTTEELMESDWNQMFVFVLAKKCEEIAKTSRDPNRFAAIDWLECARDQVY
;
A
#
# COMPACT_ATOMS: atom_id res chain seq x y z
N MET A 1 25.50 -18.70 -0.61
CA MET A 1 24.13 -19.14 -0.93
C MET A 1 23.22 -18.55 0.14
N LEU A 2 22.41 -17.55 -0.19
CA LEU A 2 21.48 -16.94 0.77
C LEU A 2 20.12 -17.64 0.63
N ASN A 3 19.70 -18.28 1.72
CA ASN A 3 18.45 -19.00 1.85
C ASN A 3 17.27 -18.03 1.67
N ILE A 4 16.38 -18.39 0.76
CA ILE A 4 15.08 -17.76 0.58
C ILE A 4 14.22 -18.18 1.78
N SER A 5 14.08 -17.31 2.78
CA SER A 5 13.03 -17.45 3.78
C SER A 5 11.73 -17.01 3.15
N LYS A 6 10.90 -17.98 2.75
CA LYS A 6 9.47 -17.78 2.45
C LYS A 6 8.87 -16.90 3.55
N SER A 7 8.07 -15.92 3.14
CA SER A 7 7.22 -15.11 4.02
C SER A 7 6.61 -16.01 5.09
N GLY A 8 7.09 -15.84 6.32
CA GLY A 8 6.70 -16.70 7.43
C GLY A 8 5.26 -16.37 7.78
N ASN A 9 4.38 -17.37 7.75
CA ASN A 9 3.08 -17.34 8.40
C ASN A 9 3.27 -16.79 9.82
N GLY A 10 2.83 -15.55 10.05
CA GLY A 10 2.83 -14.96 11.38
C GLY A 10 1.78 -15.67 12.23
N GLN A 11 2.22 -16.51 13.16
CA GLN A 11 1.34 -17.08 14.18
C GLN A 11 1.05 -16.01 15.23
N ASP A 12 -0.24 -15.81 15.55
CA ASP A 12 -0.61 -15.08 16.75
C ASP A 12 -0.27 -15.90 18.01
N ARG A 13 -0.37 -15.26 19.18
CA ARG A 13 -0.08 -15.89 20.49
C ARG A 13 -1.01 -17.06 20.86
N LYS A 14 -1.95 -17.44 19.98
CA LYS A 14 -2.91 -18.54 20.17
C LYS A 14 -2.72 -19.68 19.15
N GLY A 15 -1.69 -19.61 18.29
CA GLY A 15 -1.37 -20.68 17.35
C GLY A 15 -2.38 -20.82 16.21
N ILE A 16 -3.19 -19.79 15.94
CA ILE A 16 -4.11 -19.79 14.81
C ILE A 16 -3.29 -19.50 13.55
N GLN A 17 -3.35 -20.40 12.57
CA GLN A 17 -2.84 -20.12 11.24
C GLN A 17 -3.71 -19.02 10.61
N ILE A 18 -3.21 -17.79 10.63
CA ILE A 18 -3.76 -16.72 9.81
C ILE A 18 -3.29 -17.04 8.39
N GLN A 19 -4.11 -17.76 7.62
CA GLN A 19 -4.05 -17.62 6.17
C GLN A 19 -4.29 -16.15 5.92
N ASP A 20 -3.26 -15.43 5.50
CA ASP A 20 -3.36 -14.00 5.22
C ASP A 20 -4.46 -13.81 4.17
N PRO A 21 -5.67 -13.38 4.55
CA PRO A 21 -6.71 -13.18 3.56
C PRO A 21 -6.24 -11.99 2.74
N ASP A 22 -6.00 -12.19 1.42
CA ASP A 22 -5.54 -11.19 0.44
C ASP A 22 -5.56 -9.78 1.03
N ARG A 23 -4.48 -9.37 1.71
CA ARG A 23 -4.49 -8.15 2.54
C ARG A 23 -4.90 -6.95 1.69
N LEU A 24 -4.54 -7.01 0.42
CA LEU A 24 -4.95 -6.08 -0.62
C LEU A 24 -6.47 -6.00 -0.83
N LYS A 25 -7.18 -7.13 -0.84
CA LYS A 25 -8.66 -7.15 -0.98
C LYS A 25 -9.36 -6.59 0.24
N VAL A 26 -8.94 -6.99 1.44
CA VAL A 26 -9.50 -6.45 2.70
C VAL A 26 -9.24 -4.93 2.79
N PHE A 27 -8.08 -4.49 2.32
CA PHE A 27 -7.72 -3.08 2.31
C PHE A 27 -8.41 -2.26 1.20
N GLN A 28 -8.76 -2.86 0.05
CA GLN A 28 -9.59 -2.20 -0.95
C GLN A 28 -11.00 -1.88 -0.41
N GLU A 29 -11.47 -2.63 0.58
CA GLU A 29 -12.77 -2.43 1.24
C GLU A 29 -12.70 -1.44 2.41
N ASP A 30 -11.58 -1.38 3.14
CA ASP A 30 -11.37 -0.47 4.28
C ASP A 30 -9.93 0.07 4.31
N VAL A 31 -9.76 1.38 4.13
CA VAL A 31 -8.44 2.04 4.07
C VAL A 31 -7.80 2.19 5.45
N ASP A 32 -8.59 2.13 6.54
CA ASP A 32 -8.08 2.35 7.90
C ASP A 32 -7.30 1.14 8.45
N VAL A 33 -7.41 -0.03 7.82
CA VAL A 33 -6.58 -1.22 8.10
C VAL A 33 -5.23 -1.20 7.36
N GLY A 34 -4.99 -0.22 6.49
CA GLY A 34 -3.74 -0.07 5.77
C GLY A 34 -2.60 0.58 6.56
N PRO A 35 -1.42 0.73 5.93
CA PRO A 35 -0.28 1.41 6.52
C PRO A 35 -0.63 2.87 6.83
N LYS A 36 -0.34 3.31 8.06
CA LYS A 36 -0.43 4.73 8.42
C LYS A 36 0.62 5.50 7.62
N LEU A 37 0.22 6.48 6.81
CA LEU A 37 1.18 7.27 6.02
C LEU A 37 2.33 7.84 6.85
N HIS A 38 2.03 8.30 8.08
CA HIS A 38 3.06 8.73 9.02
C HIS A 38 3.82 7.51 9.57
N CYS A 39 5.14 7.51 9.38
CA CYS A 39 6.07 6.47 9.82
C CYS A 39 5.93 5.11 9.11
N THR A 40 5.31 5.06 7.91
CA THR A 40 5.44 3.88 7.05
C THR A 40 6.74 3.90 6.28
N TYR A 41 7.41 2.76 6.23
CA TYR A 41 8.58 2.51 5.40
C TYR A 41 8.17 1.69 4.18
N LEU A 42 8.81 1.95 3.03
CA LEU A 42 8.68 1.08 1.87
C LEU A 42 9.38 -0.26 2.13
N ASP A 43 8.84 -1.32 1.56
CA ASP A 43 9.52 -2.60 1.46
C ASP A 43 10.64 -2.48 0.42
N THR A 44 11.88 -2.70 0.85
CA THR A 44 13.10 -2.58 0.02
C THR A 44 13.73 -3.94 -0.28
N SER A 45 12.99 -5.04 -0.14
CA SER A 45 13.51 -6.38 -0.36
C SER A 45 13.71 -6.75 -1.84
N GLY A 46 13.03 -6.05 -2.75
CA GLY A 46 13.17 -6.18 -4.19
C GLY A 46 14.51 -5.66 -4.71
N ARG A 47 15.00 -6.25 -5.80
CA ARG A 47 16.29 -5.91 -6.45
C ARG A 47 16.13 -4.98 -7.65
N THR A 48 14.93 -4.90 -8.20
CA THR A 48 14.58 -4.00 -9.30
C THR A 48 13.44 -3.08 -8.88
N THR A 49 13.28 -1.94 -9.55
CA THR A 49 12.14 -1.05 -9.33
C THR A 49 10.80 -1.78 -9.52
N GLU A 50 10.74 -2.69 -10.49
CA GLU A 50 9.55 -3.49 -10.76
C GLU A 50 9.22 -4.44 -9.61
N GLU A 51 10.21 -5.16 -9.07
CA GLU A 51 10.05 -6.00 -7.88
C GLU A 51 9.64 -5.20 -6.64
N LEU A 52 10.15 -3.97 -6.49
CA LEU A 52 9.77 -3.07 -5.41
C LEU A 52 8.33 -2.56 -5.57
N MET A 53 7.90 -2.25 -6.80
CA MET A 53 6.51 -1.86 -7.10
C MET A 53 5.52 -3.01 -6.90
N GLU A 54 5.93 -4.25 -7.20
CA GLU A 54 5.09 -5.43 -7.09
C GLU A 54 4.91 -5.93 -5.64
N SER A 55 5.70 -5.44 -4.68
CA SER A 55 5.49 -5.78 -3.26
C SER A 55 4.10 -5.35 -2.78
N ASP A 56 3.34 -6.29 -2.19
CA ASP A 56 2.00 -6.03 -1.64
C ASP A 56 1.99 -4.83 -0.68
N TRP A 57 3.05 -4.68 0.12
CA TRP A 57 3.18 -3.59 1.07
C TRP A 57 3.32 -2.23 0.37
N ASN A 58 4.11 -2.17 -0.69
CA ASN A 58 4.32 -0.94 -1.46
C ASN A 58 3.11 -0.57 -2.30
N GLN A 59 2.44 -1.56 -2.92
CA GLN A 59 1.16 -1.34 -3.61
C GLN A 59 0.11 -0.78 -2.66
N MET A 60 0.02 -1.34 -1.45
CA MET A 60 -0.90 -0.88 -0.42
C MET A 60 -0.56 0.55 0.02
N PHE A 61 0.71 0.88 0.23
CA PHE A 61 1.14 2.25 0.55
C PHE A 61 0.77 3.25 -0.55
N VAL A 62 1.04 2.92 -1.82
CA VAL A 62 0.67 3.75 -2.98
C VAL A 62 -0.83 4.01 -3.01
N PHE A 63 -1.65 2.99 -2.76
CA PHE A 63 -3.10 3.14 -2.73
C PHE A 63 -3.59 4.01 -1.55
N VAL A 64 -3.06 3.82 -0.33
CA VAL A 64 -3.37 4.71 0.81
C VAL A 64 -3.03 6.15 0.44
N LEU A 65 -1.85 6.38 -0.14
CA LEU A 65 -1.39 7.70 -0.51
C LEU A 65 -2.31 8.34 -1.55
N ALA A 66 -2.65 7.61 -2.61
CA ALA A 66 -3.59 8.05 -3.65
C ALA A 66 -4.94 8.44 -3.05
N LYS A 67 -5.51 7.61 -2.16
CA LYS A 67 -6.78 7.88 -1.49
C LYS A 67 -6.73 9.13 -0.62
N LYS A 68 -5.63 9.33 0.11
CA LYS A 68 -5.45 10.53 0.94
C LYS A 68 -5.30 11.79 0.10
N CYS A 69 -4.59 11.72 -1.04
CA CYS A 69 -4.53 12.83 -1.99
C CYS A 69 -5.92 13.16 -2.57
N GLU A 70 -6.69 12.13 -2.95
CA GLU A 70 -8.06 12.28 -3.44
C GLU A 70 -8.97 12.95 -2.40
N GLU A 71 -8.89 12.54 -1.13
CA GLU A 71 -9.64 13.14 -0.01
C GLU A 71 -9.29 14.62 0.21
N ILE A 72 -7.99 14.96 0.16
CA ILE A 72 -7.52 16.35 0.27
C ILE A 72 -8.04 17.19 -0.90
N ALA A 73 -8.00 16.66 -2.13
CA ALA A 73 -8.49 17.38 -3.31
C ALA A 73 -10.00 17.62 -3.25
N LYS A 74 -10.77 16.61 -2.80
CA LYS A 74 -12.22 16.69 -2.59
C LYS A 74 -12.63 17.73 -1.55
N THR A 75 -11.79 17.96 -0.54
CA THR A 75 -12.03 18.94 0.53
C THR A 75 -11.42 20.31 0.25
N SER A 76 -10.78 20.49 -0.91
CA SER A 76 -10.19 21.76 -1.32
C SER A 76 -11.25 22.80 -1.70
N ARG A 77 -10.80 24.06 -1.87
CA ARG A 77 -11.66 25.18 -2.28
C ARG A 77 -12.28 25.00 -3.67
N ASP A 78 -11.63 24.24 -4.56
CA ASP A 78 -12.11 23.98 -5.91
C ASP A 78 -11.88 22.50 -6.27
N PRO A 79 -12.78 21.60 -5.82
CA PRO A 79 -12.63 20.15 -6.05
C PRO A 79 -12.66 19.77 -7.53
N ASN A 80 -13.40 20.53 -8.35
CA ASN A 80 -13.58 20.23 -9.77
C ASN A 80 -12.27 20.35 -10.56
N ARG A 81 -11.38 21.25 -10.14
CA ARG A 81 -10.02 21.37 -10.71
C ARG A 81 -9.23 20.07 -10.65
N PHE A 82 -9.53 19.21 -9.67
CA PHE A 82 -8.75 18.01 -9.38
C PHE A 82 -9.47 16.71 -9.73
N ALA A 83 -10.71 16.78 -10.24
CA ALA A 83 -11.54 15.61 -10.50
C ALA A 83 -11.02 14.70 -11.63
N ALA A 84 -10.23 15.25 -12.55
CA ALA A 84 -9.67 14.51 -13.69
C ALA A 84 -8.29 13.88 -13.40
N ILE A 85 -7.76 14.04 -12.18
CA ILE A 85 -6.44 13.51 -11.81
C ILE A 85 -6.57 12.02 -11.47
N ASP A 86 -5.76 11.18 -12.11
CA ASP A 86 -5.52 9.82 -11.67
C ASP A 86 -4.53 9.83 -10.49
N TRP A 87 -5.08 9.85 -9.28
CA TRP A 87 -4.29 9.88 -8.06
C TRP A 87 -3.47 8.62 -7.84
N LEU A 88 -3.89 7.47 -8.40
CA LEU A 88 -3.16 6.22 -8.26
C LEU A 88 -1.91 6.23 -9.12
N GLU A 89 -2.04 6.66 -10.38
CA GLU A 89 -0.90 6.87 -11.28
C GLU A 89 0.07 7.91 -10.71
N CYS A 90 -0.45 9.07 -10.25
CA CYS A 90 0.39 10.10 -9.63
C CYS A 90 1.14 9.58 -8.40
N ALA A 91 0.48 8.82 -7.52
CA ALA A 91 1.12 8.27 -6.33
C ALA A 91 2.19 7.24 -6.69
N ARG A 92 1.96 6.43 -7.72
CA ARG A 92 2.93 5.44 -8.22
C ARG A 92 4.20 6.13 -8.74
N ASP A 93 4.04 7.14 -9.59
CA ASP A 93 5.14 7.92 -10.20
C ASP A 93 5.99 8.72 -9.19
N GLN A 94 5.41 9.08 -8.04
CA GLN A 94 6.16 9.81 -7.01
C GLN A 94 6.94 8.90 -6.05
N VAL A 95 6.59 7.61 -5.99
CA VAL A 95 7.25 6.65 -5.09
C VAL A 95 8.46 5.98 -5.77
N TYR A 96 8.43 5.79 -7.09
CA TYR A 96 9.46 5.10 -7.88
C TYR A 96 9.84 5.83 -9.16
#